data_AF-A0A1H0NRD5-F1
#
_entry.id   AF-A0A1H0NRD5-F1
#
_cell.length_a   1.000
_cell.length_b   1.000
_cell.length_c   1.000
_cell.angle_alpha   90.00
_cell.angle_beta   90.00
_cell.angle_gamma   90.00
#
_symmetry.space_group_name_H-M   'P 1'
#
loop_
_entity.id
_entity.type
_entity.pdbx_description
1 polymer ?
#
loop_
_entity_poly.entity_id
_entity_poly.type
_entity_poly.pdbx_seq_one_letter_code
_entity_poly.pdbx_strand_id
1 'polypeptide(L)'
;MNKEHNQHLTIKYNKFIEGIKKTGFGLEYSISRILMDNDWTVINNKYYIDDVQGVAREIDILAYKVSIKKNIQIYTVLIISCKKNIENAWALLAKSKNIKDPNIDWYPVTVWTNHKIIKLMIDHFDWKKKYISKSKKLLENLFSSEKHIFAFQEMSKSTGSPKNDKNIFNSIVSSMKSQNYEIESLKKRKEQDAVYNFNLISIVDAPLVRIEYDSDEPTLKTINSDIYIGSYIINKKETISRVHFINAEHFPVCLPTYDSLHSHNVDQTFRLYNSYFDNCVKNELKVKLFEQNFNQRIRWCIYSAFLHLRNDNAPKYSDIHVNIRWDDKKGSIALSINGVYDDEELEFFNNNEEIKIKILFSLKHYYQYTGDIYFESYVPF
;
A
#
# COMPACT_ATOMS: atom_id res chain seq x y z
N MET A 1 27.03 58.29 -8.18
CA MET A 1 25.84 57.86 -7.41
C MET A 1 25.24 56.52 -7.85
N ASN A 2 25.09 56.19 -9.15
CA ASN A 2 24.45 54.92 -9.56
C ASN A 2 25.30 53.63 -9.41
N LYS A 3 26.64 53.70 -9.39
CA LYS A 3 27.51 52.51 -9.24
C LYS A 3 27.55 51.97 -7.81
N GLU A 4 27.63 52.85 -6.82
CA GLU A 4 27.64 52.47 -5.39
C GLU A 4 26.29 51.93 -4.94
N HIS A 5 25.17 52.49 -5.43
CA HIS A 5 23.83 51.98 -5.11
C HIS A 5 23.60 50.57 -5.69
N ASN A 6 24.07 50.32 -6.92
CA ASN A 6 24.01 48.98 -7.53
C ASN A 6 24.93 47.97 -6.83
N GLN A 7 26.15 48.34 -6.45
CA GLN A 7 27.03 47.45 -5.66
C GLN A 7 26.45 47.12 -4.28
N HIS A 8 25.85 48.09 -3.59
CA HIS A 8 25.22 47.85 -2.29
C HIS A 8 24.01 46.93 -2.39
N LEU A 9 23.21 47.07 -3.45
CA LEU A 9 22.09 46.17 -3.75
C LEU A 9 22.60 44.75 -4.06
N THR A 10 23.62 44.60 -4.92
CA THR A 10 24.22 43.28 -5.24
C THR A 10 24.78 42.57 -4.00
N ILE A 11 25.46 43.29 -3.10
CA ILE A 11 25.96 42.73 -1.81
C ILE A 11 24.79 42.32 -0.90
N LYS A 12 23.70 43.08 -0.87
CA LYS A 12 22.51 42.77 -0.05
C LYS A 12 21.78 41.54 -0.57
N TYR A 13 21.65 41.37 -1.89
CA TYR A 13 21.03 40.20 -2.50
C TYR A 13 21.90 38.93 -2.37
N ASN A 14 23.22 39.04 -2.39
CA ASN A 14 24.11 37.89 -2.13
C ASN A 14 23.92 37.30 -0.73
N LYS A 15 23.65 38.12 0.28
CA LYS A 15 23.32 37.63 1.64
C LYS A 15 22.02 36.83 1.69
N PHE A 16 21.05 37.12 0.82
CA PHE A 16 19.85 36.30 0.70
C PHE A 16 20.15 34.94 0.08
N ILE A 17 21.04 34.88 -0.92
CA ILE A 17 21.49 33.61 -1.51
C ILE A 17 22.27 32.77 -0.48
N GLU A 18 23.11 33.38 0.33
CA GLU A 18 23.79 32.67 1.43
C GLU A 18 22.81 32.20 2.50
N GLY A 19 21.82 33.03 2.85
CA GLY A 19 20.77 32.68 3.79
C GLY A 19 19.93 31.49 3.32
N ILE A 20 19.46 31.52 2.07
CA ILE A 20 18.62 30.44 1.53
C ILE A 20 19.40 29.13 1.38
N LYS A 21 20.71 29.17 1.09
CA LYS A 21 21.56 27.97 1.04
C LYS A 21 21.66 27.24 2.38
N LYS A 22 21.39 27.92 3.50
CA LYS A 22 21.36 27.32 4.84
C LYS A 22 20.02 26.66 5.18
N THR A 23 18.95 26.92 4.41
CA THR A 23 17.64 26.31 4.64
C THR A 23 17.51 24.94 3.96
N GLY A 24 16.43 24.23 4.25
CA GLY A 24 16.09 22.96 3.60
C GLY A 24 15.59 23.09 2.15
N PHE A 25 15.15 24.28 1.72
CA PHE A 25 14.51 24.46 0.41
C PHE A 25 15.42 24.09 -0.78
N GLY A 26 16.73 24.37 -0.66
CA GLY A 26 17.69 23.97 -1.70
C GLY A 26 17.83 22.46 -1.84
N LEU A 27 17.74 21.72 -0.72
CA LEU A 27 17.73 20.27 -0.71
C LEU A 27 16.43 19.75 -1.35
N GLU A 28 15.28 20.25 -0.92
CA GLU A 28 13.97 19.86 -1.47
C GLU A 28 13.89 20.03 -2.99
N TYR A 29 14.36 21.18 -3.49
CA TYR A 29 14.42 21.45 -4.92
C TYR A 29 15.32 20.44 -5.66
N SER A 30 16.51 20.17 -5.12
CA SER A 30 17.48 19.25 -5.73
C SER A 30 16.93 17.82 -5.81
N ILE A 31 16.34 17.33 -4.73
CA ILE A 31 15.68 16.01 -4.69
C ILE A 31 14.51 15.95 -5.66
N SER A 32 13.71 17.01 -5.74
CA SER A 32 12.58 17.08 -6.68
C SER A 32 13.04 17.03 -8.12
N ARG A 33 14.13 17.71 -8.47
CA ARG A 33 14.77 17.63 -9.79
C ARG A 33 15.21 16.21 -10.13
N ILE A 34 15.94 15.56 -9.23
CA ILE A 34 16.38 14.16 -9.41
C ILE A 34 15.19 13.23 -9.68
N LEU A 35 14.09 13.39 -8.93
CA LEU A 35 12.86 12.62 -9.12
C LEU A 35 12.22 12.87 -10.49
N MET A 36 12.01 14.15 -10.86
CA MET A 36 11.41 14.52 -12.14
C MET A 36 12.25 14.06 -13.33
N ASP A 37 13.58 14.16 -13.23
CA ASP A 37 14.51 13.70 -14.24
C ASP A 37 14.52 12.15 -14.40
N ASN A 38 13.84 11.42 -13.48
CA ASN A 38 13.65 9.97 -13.50
C ASN A 38 12.16 9.57 -13.59
N ASP A 39 11.33 10.41 -14.22
CA ASP A 39 9.91 10.17 -14.51
C ASP A 39 9.01 9.97 -13.29
N TRP A 40 9.37 10.57 -12.15
CA TRP A 40 8.47 10.67 -11.01
C TRP A 40 7.65 11.95 -11.10
N THR A 41 6.34 11.84 -10.91
CA THR A 41 5.51 13.03 -10.69
C THR A 41 5.72 13.53 -9.27
N VAL A 42 6.00 14.82 -9.12
CA VAL A 42 6.35 15.44 -7.84
C VAL A 42 5.33 16.51 -7.46
N ILE A 43 4.92 16.50 -6.19
CA ILE A 43 4.16 17.57 -5.54
C ILE A 43 4.99 18.05 -4.35
N ASN A 44 5.39 19.32 -4.37
CA ASN A 44 6.10 19.97 -3.28
C ASN A 44 5.14 20.65 -2.30
N ASN A 45 5.58 20.75 -1.05
CA ASN A 45 5.01 21.63 -0.03
C ASN A 45 3.49 21.46 0.13
N LYS A 46 3.04 20.20 0.15
CA LYS A 46 1.62 19.88 0.24
C LYS A 46 1.16 20.08 1.68
N TYR A 47 0.28 21.05 1.90
CA TYR A 47 -0.33 21.28 3.21
C TYR A 47 -1.51 20.35 3.48
N TYR A 48 -1.63 19.92 4.73
CA TYR A 48 -2.80 19.20 5.24
C TYR A 48 -3.07 19.58 6.70
N ILE A 49 -4.30 19.35 7.14
CA ILE A 49 -4.66 19.48 8.56
C ILE A 49 -4.52 18.11 9.22
N ASP A 50 -3.74 18.05 10.30
CA ASP A 50 -3.65 16.85 11.15
C ASP A 50 -4.96 16.73 11.94
N ASP A 51 -5.86 15.85 11.50
CA ASP A 51 -7.18 15.66 12.11
C ASP A 51 -7.11 15.27 13.61
N VAL A 52 -5.95 14.80 14.11
CA VAL A 52 -5.75 14.51 15.55
C VAL A 52 -5.49 15.77 16.35
N GLN A 53 -4.71 16.70 15.80
CA GLN A 53 -4.20 17.87 16.54
C GLN A 53 -4.82 19.19 16.08
N GLY A 54 -5.52 19.21 14.95
CA GLY A 54 -6.06 20.42 14.31
C GLY A 54 -4.99 21.36 13.77
N VAL A 55 -3.73 20.90 13.63
CA VAL A 55 -2.60 21.73 13.23
C VAL A 55 -2.28 21.52 11.75
N ALA A 56 -1.99 22.61 11.04
CA ALA A 56 -1.48 22.56 9.68
C ALA A 56 -0.09 21.92 9.64
N ARG A 57 0.08 20.95 8.75
CA ARG A 57 1.33 20.24 8.49
C ARG A 57 1.66 20.31 7.02
N GLU A 58 2.93 20.13 6.71
CA GLU A 58 3.46 20.15 5.36
C GLU A 58 4.12 18.80 5.06
N ILE A 59 3.90 18.33 3.83
CA ILE A 59 4.68 17.25 3.22
C ILE A 59 5.71 17.93 2.32
N ASP A 60 6.99 17.82 2.67
CA ASP A 60 8.09 18.44 1.94
C ASP A 60 8.02 18.01 0.45
N ILE A 61 8.01 16.68 0.19
CA ILE A 61 7.85 16.13 -1.16
C ILE A 61 6.96 14.88 -1.13
N LEU A 62 5.92 14.90 -1.96
CA LEU A 62 5.12 13.73 -2.32
C LEU A 62 5.42 13.38 -3.79
N ALA A 63 6.04 12.23 -4.02
CA ALA A 63 6.36 11.75 -5.35
C ALA A 63 5.61 10.45 -5.66
N TYR A 64 5.20 10.26 -6.92
CA TYR A 64 4.58 9.02 -7.35
C TYR A 64 4.96 8.62 -8.76
N LYS A 65 5.00 7.31 -8.98
CA LYS A 65 5.04 6.67 -10.29
C LYS A 65 3.78 5.81 -10.45
N VAL A 66 3.16 5.88 -11.62
CA VAL A 66 1.88 5.24 -11.92
C VAL A 66 1.96 4.37 -13.16
N SER A 67 1.37 3.19 -13.08
CA SER A 67 1.12 2.31 -14.23
C SER A 67 -0.35 1.92 -14.27
N ILE A 68 -0.90 1.70 -15.46
CA ILE A 68 -2.28 1.23 -15.64
C ILE A 68 -2.25 -0.14 -16.29
N LYS A 69 -2.95 -1.12 -15.70
CA LYS A 69 -3.11 -2.46 -16.29
C LYS A 69 -4.46 -3.03 -15.88
N LYS A 70 -5.18 -3.65 -16.84
CA LYS A 70 -6.59 -4.07 -16.67
C LYS A 70 -7.48 -3.00 -16.01
N ASN A 71 -7.32 -1.73 -16.39
CA ASN A 71 -8.03 -0.57 -15.83
C ASN A 71 -7.77 -0.29 -14.33
N ILE A 72 -6.79 -0.95 -13.71
CA ILE A 72 -6.37 -0.69 -12.34
C ILE A 72 -5.13 0.21 -12.38
N GLN A 73 -5.16 1.31 -11.65
CA GLN A 73 -4.04 2.24 -11.52
C GLN A 73 -3.15 1.83 -10.34
N ILE A 74 -1.89 1.54 -10.59
CA ILE A 74 -0.94 1.09 -9.57
C ILE A 74 0.07 2.19 -9.31
N TYR A 75 0.05 2.72 -8.09
CA TYR A 75 0.89 3.81 -7.63
C TYR A 75 1.96 3.27 -6.70
N THR A 76 3.19 3.70 -6.94
CA THR A 76 4.27 3.66 -5.93
C THR A 76 4.49 5.09 -5.46
N VAL A 77 4.33 5.31 -4.16
CA VAL A 77 4.35 6.63 -3.54
C VAL A 77 5.57 6.74 -2.63
N LEU A 78 6.30 7.84 -2.77
CA LEU A 78 7.36 8.27 -1.86
C LEU A 78 6.87 9.50 -1.11
N ILE A 79 6.85 9.39 0.22
CA ILE A 79 6.67 10.53 1.12
C ILE A 79 8.04 10.84 1.68
N ILE A 80 8.60 11.96 1.26
CA ILE A 80 9.98 12.30 1.53
C ILE A 80 10.00 13.52 2.45
N SER A 81 10.68 13.40 3.59
CA SER A 81 11.08 14.54 4.38
C SER A 81 12.53 14.89 4.11
N CYS A 82 12.81 16.17 3.88
CA CYS A 82 14.14 16.70 3.66
C CYS A 82 14.62 17.41 4.94
N LYS A 83 15.79 17.04 5.43
CA LYS A 83 16.41 17.69 6.59
C LYS A 83 17.85 18.06 6.28
N LYS A 84 18.20 19.32 6.53
CA LYS A 84 19.55 19.83 6.40
C LYS A 84 20.12 20.11 7.77
N ASN A 85 21.32 19.62 8.05
CA ASN A 85 22.03 19.94 9.28
C ASN A 85 23.52 20.17 9.02
N ILE A 86 23.93 21.43 9.13
CA ILE A 86 25.32 21.84 8.88
C ILE A 86 26.20 21.54 10.10
N GLU A 87 25.66 21.57 11.32
CA GLU A 87 26.45 21.51 12.56
C GLU A 87 26.52 20.12 13.18
N ASN A 88 25.48 19.30 13.00
CA ASN A 88 25.38 17.99 13.63
C ASN A 88 25.32 16.85 12.60
N ALA A 89 25.87 15.70 12.97
CA ALA A 89 25.64 14.42 12.32
C ALA A 89 24.39 13.76 12.92
N TRP A 90 23.75 12.89 12.14
CA TRP A 90 22.66 12.05 12.61
C TRP A 90 23.21 10.67 12.97
N ALA A 91 23.11 10.31 14.25
CA ALA A 91 23.51 9.01 14.76
C ALA A 91 22.28 8.10 14.95
N LEU A 92 22.32 6.93 14.31
CA LEU A 92 21.34 5.86 14.44
C LEU A 92 21.91 4.82 15.41
N LEU A 93 21.34 4.71 16.61
CA LEU A 93 21.81 3.78 17.63
C LEU A 93 21.15 2.42 17.37
N ALA A 94 21.98 1.41 17.14
CA ALA A 94 21.55 0.14 16.59
C ALA A 94 22.06 -1.06 17.39
N LYS A 95 21.30 -2.15 17.35
CA LYS A 95 21.65 -3.46 17.94
C LYS A 95 21.24 -4.59 17.00
N SER A 96 21.69 -5.80 17.31
CA SER A 96 21.30 -7.02 16.60
C SER A 96 19.79 -7.18 16.61
N LYS A 97 19.24 -7.54 15.44
CA LYS A 97 17.80 -7.74 15.30
C LYS A 97 17.38 -9.09 15.88
N ASN A 98 16.31 -9.11 16.64
CA ASN A 98 15.65 -10.35 17.05
C ASN A 98 14.51 -10.66 16.08
N ILE A 99 14.77 -11.49 15.07
CA ILE A 99 13.78 -11.87 14.04
C ILE A 99 12.54 -12.56 14.65
N LYS A 100 12.70 -13.16 15.83
CA LYS A 100 11.64 -13.87 16.54
C LYS A 100 10.83 -12.98 17.49
N ASP A 101 11.14 -11.68 17.57
CA ASP A 101 10.37 -10.74 18.40
C ASP A 101 8.94 -10.64 17.86
N PRO A 102 7.92 -11.08 18.62
CA PRO A 102 6.53 -11.05 18.15
C PRO A 102 5.95 -9.63 18.12
N ASN A 103 6.62 -8.64 18.71
CA ASN A 103 6.12 -7.27 18.81
C ASN A 103 6.57 -6.38 17.64
N ILE A 104 7.40 -6.88 16.72
CA ILE A 104 7.95 -6.10 15.61
C ILE A 104 7.61 -6.78 14.28
N ASP A 105 6.83 -6.10 13.43
CA ASP A 105 6.77 -6.44 12.01
C ASP A 105 8.06 -5.97 11.33
N TRP A 106 9.02 -6.89 11.16
CA TRP A 106 10.31 -6.62 10.53
C TRP A 106 10.22 -6.30 9.03
N TYR A 107 9.06 -6.47 8.40
CA TYR A 107 8.88 -6.25 6.98
C TYR A 107 7.58 -5.47 6.69
N PRO A 108 7.43 -4.25 7.24
CA PRO A 108 6.19 -3.50 7.10
C PRO A 108 5.99 -3.06 5.64
N VAL A 109 4.82 -3.37 5.09
CA VAL A 109 4.41 -2.95 3.75
C VAL A 109 3.06 -2.27 3.86
N THR A 110 3.02 -0.97 3.57
CA THR A 110 1.79 -0.17 3.62
C THR A 110 1.17 -0.10 2.24
N VAL A 111 -0.01 -0.72 2.08
CA VAL A 111 -0.80 -0.70 0.85
C VAL A 111 -2.21 -0.22 1.12
N TRP A 112 -2.75 0.58 0.21
CA TRP A 112 -4.17 0.94 0.16
C TRP A 112 -4.75 0.57 -1.20
N THR A 113 -6.03 0.17 -1.24
CA THR A 113 -6.75 -0.11 -2.49
C THR A 113 -8.25 0.08 -2.31
N ASN A 114 -8.93 0.55 -3.36
CA ASN A 114 -10.39 0.53 -3.49
C ASN A 114 -10.89 -0.61 -4.41
N HIS A 115 -9.99 -1.34 -5.07
CA HIS A 115 -10.36 -2.45 -5.95
C HIS A 115 -10.80 -3.67 -5.12
N LYS A 116 -12.07 -4.09 -5.27
CA LYS A 116 -12.72 -5.14 -4.45
C LYS A 116 -11.92 -6.43 -4.28
N ILE A 117 -11.44 -7.03 -5.39
CA ILE A 117 -10.67 -8.30 -5.33
C ILE A 117 -9.37 -8.11 -4.56
N ILE A 118 -8.54 -7.14 -4.95
CA ILE A 118 -7.24 -6.89 -4.32
C ILE A 118 -7.43 -6.55 -2.84
N LYS A 119 -8.47 -5.79 -2.49
CA LYS A 119 -8.83 -5.50 -1.10
C LYS A 119 -9.10 -6.78 -0.30
N LEU A 120 -9.98 -7.65 -0.80
CA LEU A 120 -10.27 -8.95 -0.15
C LEU A 120 -8.98 -9.77 0.04
N MET A 121 -8.14 -9.81 -0.99
CA MET A 121 -6.89 -10.58 -0.96
C MET A 121 -5.88 -10.01 0.03
N ILE A 122 -5.82 -8.68 0.20
CA ILE A 122 -4.95 -8.03 1.18
C ILE A 122 -5.45 -8.23 2.61
N ASP A 123 -6.76 -8.12 2.82
CA ASP A 123 -7.37 -8.12 4.15
C ASP A 123 -7.50 -9.54 4.75
N HIS A 124 -7.62 -10.59 3.93
CA HIS A 124 -7.97 -11.93 4.40
C HIS A 124 -6.99 -13.05 4.03
N PHE A 125 -5.97 -12.79 3.22
CA PHE A 125 -5.04 -13.84 2.76
C PHE A 125 -3.57 -13.45 3.00
N ASP A 126 -2.71 -14.44 3.23
CA ASP A 126 -1.28 -14.20 3.37
C ASP A 126 -0.63 -13.89 2.00
N TRP A 127 -0.50 -12.60 1.72
CA TRP A 127 0.14 -12.07 0.53
C TRP A 127 1.53 -11.49 0.80
N LYS A 128 1.75 -10.92 2.00
CA LYS A 128 2.90 -10.08 2.32
C LYS A 128 4.21 -10.86 2.21
N LYS A 129 4.26 -12.08 2.75
CA LYS A 129 5.46 -12.93 2.68
C LYS A 129 5.86 -13.25 1.25
N LYS A 130 4.89 -13.58 0.39
CA LYS A 130 5.11 -13.85 -1.05
C LYS A 130 5.56 -12.58 -1.78
N TYR A 131 4.94 -11.45 -1.47
CA TYR A 131 5.29 -10.15 -2.05
C TYR A 131 6.75 -9.78 -1.74
N ILE A 132 7.20 -9.91 -0.49
CA ILE A 132 8.58 -9.58 -0.07
C ILE A 132 9.60 -10.55 -0.68
N SER A 133 9.35 -11.86 -0.55
CA SER A 133 10.31 -12.90 -0.95
C SER A 133 10.53 -12.99 -2.47
N LYS A 134 9.64 -12.39 -3.28
CA LYS A 134 9.73 -12.49 -4.74
C LYS A 134 10.87 -11.66 -5.36
N SER A 135 11.46 -10.74 -4.61
CA SER A 135 12.64 -9.97 -5.06
C SER A 135 13.70 -9.92 -3.96
N LYS A 136 14.77 -10.71 -4.14
CA LYS A 136 15.93 -10.70 -3.23
C LYS A 136 16.58 -9.31 -3.15
N LYS A 137 16.74 -8.64 -4.30
CA LYS A 137 17.31 -7.29 -4.37
C LYS A 137 16.49 -6.26 -3.59
N LEU A 138 15.16 -6.27 -3.72
CA LEU A 138 14.31 -5.36 -2.95
C LEU A 138 14.25 -5.74 -1.47
N LEU A 139 14.35 -7.04 -1.16
CA LEU A 139 14.44 -7.49 0.21
C LEU A 139 15.66 -6.87 0.90
N GLU A 140 16.85 -7.05 0.30
CA GLU A 140 18.12 -6.57 0.84
C GLU A 140 18.19 -5.04 0.91
N ASN A 141 17.69 -4.35 -0.14
CA ASN A 141 17.87 -2.89 -0.25
C ASN A 141 16.72 -2.07 0.34
N LEU A 142 15.55 -2.66 0.61
CA LEU A 142 14.35 -1.88 0.92
C LEU A 142 13.38 -2.53 1.92
N PHE A 143 13.19 -3.86 1.90
CA PHE A 143 12.21 -4.49 2.81
C PHE A 143 12.82 -4.90 4.15
N SER A 144 14.12 -5.16 4.24
CA SER A 144 14.77 -5.58 5.48
C SER A 144 15.71 -4.52 6.02
N SER A 145 15.68 -4.29 7.33
CA SER A 145 16.77 -3.61 8.03
C SER A 145 17.93 -4.57 8.34
N GLU A 146 19.15 -4.04 8.28
CA GLU A 146 20.37 -4.77 8.67
C GLU A 146 20.41 -4.96 10.20
N LYS A 147 20.07 -3.90 10.94
CA LYS A 147 20.07 -3.85 12.41
C LYS A 147 18.71 -3.36 12.92
N HIS A 148 18.50 -3.51 14.23
CA HIS A 148 17.41 -2.85 14.95
C HIS A 148 17.90 -1.49 15.45
N ILE A 149 17.47 -0.41 14.79
CA ILE A 149 17.69 0.94 15.31
C ILE A 149 16.69 1.19 16.44
N PHE A 150 17.20 1.38 17.67
CA PHE A 150 16.37 1.51 18.86
C PHE A 150 16.32 2.95 19.40
N ALA A 151 17.25 3.82 18.99
CA ALA A 151 17.30 5.21 19.40
C ALA A 151 18.01 6.09 18.35
N PHE A 152 17.87 7.40 18.51
CA PHE A 152 18.46 8.41 17.65
C PHE A 152 19.16 9.47 18.49
N GLN A 153 20.19 10.08 17.92
CA GLN A 153 20.89 11.19 18.57
C GLN A 153 21.48 12.11 17.50
N GLU A 154 21.28 13.42 17.62
CA GLU A 154 22.13 14.37 16.88
C GLU A 154 23.47 14.51 17.61
N MET A 155 24.56 14.47 16.87
CA MET A 155 25.92 14.56 17.42
C MET A 155 26.64 15.76 16.81
N SER A 156 27.19 16.65 17.63
CA SER A 156 27.96 17.78 17.12
C SER A 156 29.16 17.29 16.30
N LYS A 157 29.32 17.83 15.09
CA LYS A 157 30.47 17.47 14.22
C LYS A 157 31.80 17.94 14.80
N SER A 158 31.80 19.02 15.58
CA SER A 158 33.03 19.62 16.12
C SER A 158 33.47 18.99 17.44
N THR A 159 32.52 18.65 18.32
CA THR A 159 32.85 18.18 19.68
C THR A 159 32.45 16.73 19.94
N GLY A 160 31.67 16.10 19.07
CA GLY A 160 31.06 14.80 19.34
C GLY A 160 30.01 14.82 20.46
N SER A 161 29.67 15.99 21.02
CA SER A 161 28.69 16.07 22.11
C SER A 161 27.28 15.79 21.60
N PRO A 162 26.43 15.08 22.38
CA PRO A 162 25.03 14.87 22.05
C PRO A 162 24.23 16.19 22.00
N LYS A 163 23.30 16.26 21.07
CA LYS A 163 22.35 17.36 20.81
C LYS A 163 20.94 16.81 20.65
N ASN A 164 19.92 17.63 20.91
CA ASN A 164 18.53 17.25 20.78
C ASN A 164 18.24 16.56 19.41
N ASP A 165 17.53 15.44 19.43
CA ASP A 165 17.18 14.61 18.28
C ASP A 165 15.86 15.05 17.59
N LYS A 166 15.29 16.19 18.00
CA LYS A 166 14.02 16.74 17.50
C LYS A 166 13.88 16.72 15.97
N ASN A 167 14.94 16.99 15.21
CA ASN A 167 14.86 16.98 13.74
C ASN A 167 14.69 15.56 13.18
N ILE A 168 15.39 14.58 13.78
CA ILE A 168 15.27 13.16 13.42
C ILE A 168 13.86 12.69 13.72
N PHE A 169 13.41 12.89 14.96
CA PHE A 169 12.08 12.52 15.42
C PHE A 169 10.98 13.16 14.56
N ASN A 170 11.09 14.47 14.29
CA ASN A 170 10.14 15.17 13.43
C ASN A 170 10.10 14.60 12.02
N SER A 171 11.25 14.22 11.43
CA SER A 171 11.29 13.63 10.08
C SER A 171 10.54 12.29 9.99
N ILE A 172 10.61 11.48 11.04
CA ILE A 172 9.92 10.19 11.14
C ILE A 172 8.42 10.43 11.31
N VAL A 173 8.05 11.20 12.33
CA VAL A 173 6.67 11.37 12.77
C VAL A 173 5.86 12.15 11.74
N SER A 174 6.43 13.21 11.15
CA SER A 174 5.74 13.95 10.07
C SER A 174 5.46 13.04 8.87
N SER A 175 6.42 12.18 8.49
CA SER A 175 6.27 11.24 7.38
C SER A 175 5.18 10.21 7.65
N MET A 176 5.14 9.62 8.86
CA MET A 176 4.11 8.66 9.26
C MET A 176 2.71 9.31 9.31
N LYS A 177 2.60 10.54 9.85
CA LYS A 177 1.34 11.30 9.84
C LYS A 177 0.86 11.63 8.42
N SER A 178 1.79 12.02 7.55
CA SER A 178 1.51 12.34 6.16
C SER A 178 1.02 11.11 5.38
N GLN A 179 1.59 9.94 5.64
CA GLN A 179 1.10 8.67 5.08
C GLN A 179 -0.32 8.38 5.51
N ASN A 180 -0.63 8.52 6.80
CA ASN A 180 -1.97 8.28 7.30
C ASN A 180 -2.97 9.25 6.64
N TYR A 181 -2.64 10.54 6.60
CA TYR A 181 -3.45 11.54 5.91
C TYR A 181 -3.71 11.18 4.44
N GLU A 182 -2.67 10.80 3.69
CA GLU A 182 -2.84 10.41 2.27
C GLU A 182 -3.79 9.21 2.14
N ILE A 183 -3.61 8.17 2.96
CA ILE A 183 -4.47 6.98 2.96
C ILE A 183 -5.92 7.33 3.25
N GLU A 184 -6.19 8.16 4.26
CA GLU A 184 -7.55 8.58 4.60
C GLU A 184 -8.15 9.50 3.53
N SER A 185 -7.35 10.38 2.92
CA SER A 185 -7.79 11.23 1.81
C SER A 185 -8.21 10.40 0.59
N LEU A 186 -7.49 9.32 0.29
CA LEU A 186 -7.75 8.45 -0.87
C LEU A 186 -9.14 7.84 -0.82
N LYS A 187 -9.62 7.44 0.37
CA LYS A 187 -10.99 6.92 0.55
C LYS A 187 -12.07 7.88 0.07
N LYS A 188 -11.81 9.20 0.14
CA LYS A 188 -12.78 10.25 -0.21
C LYS A 188 -12.65 10.70 -1.66
N ARG A 189 -11.44 10.67 -2.23
CA ARG A 189 -11.15 11.30 -3.53
C ARG A 189 -10.90 10.32 -4.68
N LYS A 190 -10.65 9.05 -4.40
CA LYS A 190 -10.22 8.09 -5.43
C LYS A 190 -11.38 7.23 -5.93
N GLU A 191 -11.88 7.60 -7.10
CA GLU A 191 -13.03 6.92 -7.74
C GLU A 191 -12.61 5.72 -8.60
N GLN A 192 -11.52 5.84 -9.36
CA GLN A 192 -11.04 4.76 -10.22
C GLN A 192 -10.34 3.68 -9.40
N ASP A 193 -10.48 2.43 -9.82
CA ASP A 193 -9.79 1.29 -9.21
C ASP A 193 -8.28 1.52 -9.18
N ALA A 194 -7.72 1.48 -7.98
CA ALA A 194 -6.33 1.80 -7.75
C ALA A 194 -5.73 1.05 -6.57
N VAL A 195 -4.41 0.88 -6.64
CA VAL A 195 -3.56 0.34 -5.58
C VAL A 195 -2.44 1.34 -5.31
N TYR A 196 -2.22 1.67 -4.05
CA TYR A 196 -1.16 2.58 -3.61
C TYR A 196 -0.22 1.84 -2.67
N ASN A 197 1.07 1.83 -3.00
CA ASN A 197 2.13 1.35 -2.11
C ASN A 197 2.91 2.55 -1.57
N PHE A 198 2.91 2.75 -0.26
CA PHE A 198 3.52 3.91 0.40
C PHE A 198 4.91 3.58 0.98
N ASN A 199 5.87 4.48 0.74
CA ASN A 199 7.23 4.36 1.21
C ASN A 199 7.68 5.69 1.83
N LEU A 200 8.21 5.65 3.05
CA LEU A 200 8.69 6.83 3.77
C LEU A 200 10.21 6.96 3.60
N ILE A 201 10.67 8.16 3.27
CA ILE A 201 12.08 8.47 3.08
C ILE A 201 12.43 9.71 3.90
N SER A 202 13.52 9.63 4.66
CA SER A 202 14.12 10.79 5.33
C SER A 202 15.46 11.07 4.66
N ILE A 203 15.49 12.12 3.84
CA ILE A 203 16.71 12.55 3.15
C ILE A 203 17.42 13.59 4.00
N VAL A 204 18.71 13.32 4.24
CA VAL A 204 19.52 14.10 5.18
C VAL A 204 20.72 14.69 4.46
N ASP A 205 20.81 16.02 4.43
CA ASP A 205 22.02 16.77 4.06
C ASP A 205 22.86 17.00 5.34
N ALA A 206 23.40 15.89 5.85
CA ALA A 206 24.32 15.79 6.96
C ALA A 206 25.01 14.41 6.98
N PRO A 207 26.16 14.25 7.66
CA PRO A 207 26.74 12.93 7.91
C PRO A 207 25.76 12.03 8.64
N LEU A 208 25.61 10.80 8.14
CA LEU A 208 24.83 9.75 8.75
C LEU A 208 25.77 8.67 9.29
N VAL A 209 25.62 8.33 10.56
CA VAL A 209 26.43 7.32 11.23
C VAL A 209 25.54 6.33 11.96
N ARG A 210 25.98 5.07 12.03
CA ARG A 210 25.39 4.03 12.86
C ARG A 210 26.32 3.77 14.04
N ILE A 211 25.77 3.77 15.25
CA ILE A 211 26.48 3.37 16.47
C ILE A 211 25.94 2.01 16.88
N GLU A 212 26.77 0.97 16.80
CA GLU A 212 26.37 -0.42 17.05
C GLU A 212 26.70 -0.86 18.49
N TYR A 213 25.68 -1.31 19.22
CA TYR A 213 25.72 -1.76 20.62
C TYR A 213 25.72 -3.30 20.73
N ASP A 214 26.44 -4.00 19.83
CA ASP A 214 26.50 -5.46 19.83
C ASP A 214 27.64 -6.04 20.68
N SER A 215 28.55 -5.18 21.13
CA SER A 215 29.69 -5.48 22.00
C SER A 215 29.65 -4.60 23.25
N ASP A 216 30.51 -4.90 24.23
CA ASP A 216 30.64 -4.10 25.46
C ASP A 216 30.94 -2.63 25.17
N GLU A 217 31.74 -2.36 24.14
CA GLU A 217 32.04 -1.01 23.64
C GLU A 217 31.28 -0.72 22.34
N PRO A 218 30.58 0.42 22.22
CA PRO A 218 29.89 0.81 21.00
C PRO A 218 30.86 1.09 19.85
N THR A 219 30.54 0.62 18.66
CA THR A 219 31.34 0.88 17.45
C THR A 219 30.64 1.86 16.51
N LEU A 220 31.41 2.72 15.84
CA LEU A 220 30.88 3.71 14.90
C LEU A 220 31.14 3.28 13.46
N LYS A 221 30.10 3.37 12.63
CA LYS A 221 30.16 3.11 11.19
C LYS A 221 29.52 4.28 10.42
N THR A 222 30.26 4.89 9.50
CA THR A 222 29.66 5.82 8.54
C THR A 222 28.81 5.04 7.54
N ILE A 223 27.60 5.53 7.28
CA ILE A 223 26.63 4.88 6.41
C ILE A 223 26.01 5.91 5.47
N ASN A 224 25.61 5.47 4.29
CA ASN A 224 24.91 6.33 3.32
C ASN A 224 23.40 6.19 3.40
N SER A 225 22.92 5.08 3.98
CA SER A 225 21.50 4.81 4.17
C SER A 225 21.28 3.76 5.25
N ASP A 226 20.09 3.77 5.83
CA ASP A 226 19.62 2.73 6.74
C ASP A 226 18.09 2.67 6.79
N ILE A 227 17.55 1.53 7.23
CA ILE A 227 16.11 1.33 7.36
C ILE A 227 15.75 1.26 8.84
N TYR A 228 14.99 2.25 9.28
CA TYR A 228 14.35 2.25 10.58
C TYR A 228 12.95 1.66 10.48
N ILE A 229 12.61 0.79 11.42
CA ILE A 229 11.26 0.27 11.60
C ILE A 229 10.74 0.86 12.90
N GLY A 230 9.73 1.72 12.79
CA GLY A 230 9.12 2.38 13.93
C GLY A 230 7.63 2.09 13.99
N SER A 231 7.10 1.99 15.21
CA SER A 231 5.67 2.03 15.46
C SER A 231 5.27 3.41 15.98
N TYR A 232 4.10 3.89 15.53
CA TYR A 232 3.52 5.12 16.03
C TYR A 232 2.00 4.97 16.09
N ILE A 233 1.40 5.51 17.15
CA ILE A 233 -0.05 5.47 17.34
C ILE A 233 -0.65 6.71 16.68
N ILE A 234 -1.46 6.51 15.63
CA ILE A 234 -2.21 7.57 14.95
C ILE A 234 -3.68 7.18 14.99
N ASN A 235 -4.57 8.09 15.38
CA ASN A 235 -6.01 7.81 15.51
C ASN A 235 -6.31 6.58 16.40
N LYS A 236 -5.59 6.44 17.52
CA LYS A 236 -5.67 5.30 18.46
C LYS A 236 -5.36 3.93 17.81
N LYS A 237 -4.78 3.91 16.61
CA LYS A 237 -4.35 2.70 15.92
C LYS A 237 -2.83 2.70 15.79
N GLU A 238 -2.21 1.63 16.25
CA GLU A 238 -0.79 1.43 16.01
C GLU A 238 -0.54 1.22 14.51
N THR A 239 0.41 1.99 13.98
CA THR A 239 0.88 1.87 12.61
C THR A 239 2.38 1.60 12.65
N ILE A 240 2.80 0.48 12.08
CA ILE A 240 4.21 0.16 11.91
C ILE A 240 4.61 0.59 10.50
N SER A 241 5.71 1.34 10.39
CA SER A 241 6.24 1.80 9.11
C SER A 241 7.74 1.67 9.06
N ARG A 242 8.25 1.44 7.85
CA ARG A 242 9.67 1.62 7.56
C ARG A 242 9.94 3.04 7.09
N VAL A 243 10.98 3.64 7.61
CA VAL A 243 11.55 4.91 7.17
C VAL A 243 12.96 4.64 6.65
N HIS A 244 13.17 4.93 5.37
CA HIS A 244 14.48 4.81 4.76
C HIS A 244 15.24 6.13 4.96
N PHE A 245 16.23 6.12 5.85
CA PHE A 245 17.18 7.22 5.99
C PHE A 245 18.18 7.15 4.85
N ILE A 246 18.39 8.26 4.14
CA ILE A 246 19.31 8.33 3.01
C ILE A 246 20.07 9.65 3.10
N ASN A 247 21.40 9.60 2.99
CA ASN A 247 22.20 10.80 2.79
C ASN A 247 21.87 11.43 1.44
N ALA A 248 21.72 12.75 1.39
CA ALA A 248 21.31 13.48 0.19
C ALA A 248 22.16 13.16 -1.05
N GLU A 249 23.48 13.03 -0.90
CA GLU A 249 24.40 12.72 -2.01
C GLU A 249 24.22 11.29 -2.53
N HIS A 250 23.71 10.39 -1.70
CA HIS A 250 23.48 8.99 -2.07
C HIS A 250 22.08 8.73 -2.65
N PHE A 251 21.14 9.67 -2.53
CA PHE A 251 19.77 9.50 -3.03
C PHE A 251 19.68 9.12 -4.53
N PRO A 252 20.47 9.72 -5.45
CA PRO A 252 20.45 9.31 -6.86
C PRO A 252 20.78 7.83 -7.07
N VAL A 253 21.65 7.25 -6.24
CA VAL A 253 22.04 5.83 -6.31
C VAL A 253 20.94 4.93 -5.75
N CYS A 254 20.19 5.40 -4.76
CA CYS A 254 19.06 4.67 -4.18
C CYS A 254 17.81 4.69 -5.07
N LEU A 255 17.57 5.77 -5.83
CA LEU A 255 16.34 5.98 -6.59
C LEU A 255 15.95 4.82 -7.53
N PRO A 256 16.88 4.18 -8.29
CA PRO A 256 16.56 3.01 -9.11
C PRO A 256 15.97 1.82 -8.35
N THR A 257 16.20 1.72 -7.03
CA THR A 257 15.55 0.71 -6.18
C THR A 257 14.04 0.95 -6.10
N TYR A 258 13.59 2.20 -6.10
CA TYR A 258 12.17 2.55 -6.11
C TYR A 258 11.53 2.37 -7.48
N ASP A 259 12.28 2.51 -8.58
CA ASP A 259 11.79 2.13 -9.91
C ASP A 259 11.61 0.62 -10.03
N SER A 260 12.56 -0.14 -9.48
CA SER A 260 12.45 -1.60 -9.35
C SER A 260 11.26 -1.98 -8.48
N LEU A 261 11.02 -1.25 -7.40
CA LEU A 261 9.84 -1.42 -6.54
C LEU A 261 8.55 -1.14 -7.30
N HIS A 262 8.51 -0.11 -8.14
CA HIS A 262 7.32 0.19 -8.95
C HIS A 262 6.97 -0.97 -9.88
N SER A 263 7.97 -1.49 -10.60
CA SER A 263 7.80 -2.65 -11.47
C SER A 263 7.34 -3.89 -10.69
N HIS A 264 7.92 -4.11 -9.51
CA HIS A 264 7.53 -5.17 -8.60
C HIS A 264 6.09 -5.03 -8.10
N ASN A 265 5.67 -3.82 -7.72
CA ASN A 265 4.30 -3.52 -7.32
C ASN A 265 3.32 -3.88 -8.43
N VAL A 266 3.59 -3.47 -9.68
CA VAL A 266 2.76 -3.81 -10.83
C VAL A 266 2.64 -5.32 -11.00
N ASP A 267 3.76 -6.06 -11.02
CA ASP A 267 3.72 -7.53 -11.17
C ASP A 267 2.96 -8.22 -10.02
N GLN A 268 3.29 -7.88 -8.78
CA GLN A 268 2.70 -8.53 -7.61
C GLN A 268 1.20 -8.20 -7.45
N THR A 269 0.76 -6.99 -7.81
CA THR A 269 -0.68 -6.67 -7.82
C THR A 269 -1.45 -7.61 -8.75
N PHE A 270 -0.93 -7.92 -9.94
CA PHE A 270 -1.64 -8.85 -10.84
C PHE A 270 -1.51 -10.30 -10.46
N ARG A 271 -0.41 -10.71 -9.81
CA ARG A 271 -0.34 -12.05 -9.21
C ARG A 271 -1.38 -12.21 -8.12
N LEU A 272 -1.55 -11.19 -7.28
CA LEU A 272 -2.55 -11.19 -6.22
C LEU A 272 -3.98 -11.15 -6.77
N TYR A 273 -4.21 -10.35 -7.81
CA TYR A 273 -5.49 -10.33 -8.53
C TYR A 273 -5.80 -11.68 -9.16
N ASN A 274 -4.84 -12.32 -9.82
CA ASN A 274 -5.08 -13.61 -10.46
C ASN A 274 -5.29 -14.73 -9.43
N SER A 275 -4.58 -14.70 -8.29
CA SER A 275 -4.73 -15.71 -7.24
C SER A 275 -6.06 -15.66 -6.50
N TYR A 276 -6.84 -14.60 -6.68
CA TYR A 276 -8.26 -14.62 -6.31
C TYR A 276 -9.01 -15.71 -7.09
N PHE A 277 -8.75 -15.89 -8.39
CA PHE A 277 -9.47 -16.87 -9.20
C PHE A 277 -9.06 -18.32 -8.88
N ASP A 278 -7.88 -18.53 -8.29
CA ASP A 278 -7.44 -19.85 -7.83
C ASP A 278 -8.40 -20.41 -6.78
N ASN A 279 -9.03 -21.55 -7.10
CA ASN A 279 -10.04 -22.20 -6.26
C ASN A 279 -11.14 -21.24 -5.77
N CYS A 280 -11.49 -20.23 -6.59
CA CYS A 280 -12.41 -19.15 -6.19
C CYS A 280 -13.74 -19.66 -5.64
N VAL A 281 -14.33 -20.63 -6.34
CA VAL A 281 -15.64 -21.21 -5.99
C VAL A 281 -15.59 -22.17 -4.80
N LYS A 282 -14.39 -22.54 -4.35
CA LYS A 282 -14.17 -23.37 -3.15
C LYS A 282 -13.99 -22.54 -1.88
N ASN A 283 -13.87 -21.22 -2.00
CA ASN A 283 -13.63 -20.33 -0.87
C ASN A 283 -14.82 -19.38 -0.68
N GLU A 284 -15.48 -19.51 0.46
CA GLU A 284 -16.70 -18.76 0.78
C GLU A 284 -16.51 -17.25 0.70
N LEU A 285 -15.41 -16.71 1.22
CA LEU A 285 -15.13 -15.26 1.17
C LEU A 285 -14.98 -14.76 -0.28
N LYS A 286 -14.36 -15.57 -1.14
CA LYS A 286 -14.19 -15.22 -2.56
C LYS A 286 -15.51 -15.25 -3.31
N VAL A 287 -16.35 -16.26 -3.06
CA VAL A 287 -17.71 -16.35 -3.64
C VAL A 287 -18.57 -15.16 -3.18
N LYS A 288 -18.61 -14.90 -1.87
CA LYS A 288 -19.40 -13.81 -1.28
C LYS A 288 -19.09 -12.43 -1.86
N LEU A 289 -17.87 -12.20 -2.35
CA LEU A 289 -17.46 -10.91 -2.92
C LEU A 289 -18.37 -10.41 -4.05
N PHE A 290 -18.85 -11.33 -4.91
CA PHE A 290 -19.69 -11.00 -6.06
C PHE A 290 -21.05 -11.68 -6.03
N GLU A 291 -21.43 -12.31 -4.93
CA GLU A 291 -22.68 -13.06 -4.80
C GLU A 291 -23.92 -12.23 -5.18
N GLN A 292 -23.99 -10.98 -4.70
CA GLN A 292 -25.10 -10.08 -5.04
C GLN A 292 -25.12 -9.72 -6.54
N ASN A 293 -23.96 -9.42 -7.13
CA ASN A 293 -23.85 -9.08 -8.55
C ASN A 293 -24.18 -10.28 -9.44
N PHE A 294 -23.70 -11.46 -9.05
CA PHE A 294 -24.04 -12.73 -9.68
C PHE A 294 -25.55 -12.97 -9.65
N ASN A 295 -26.16 -12.87 -8.47
CA ASN A 295 -27.60 -13.08 -8.29
C ASN A 295 -28.42 -12.09 -9.11
N GLN A 296 -28.09 -10.79 -9.08
CA GLN A 296 -28.78 -9.79 -9.90
C GLN A 296 -28.78 -10.13 -11.40
N ARG A 297 -27.71 -10.73 -11.91
CA ARG A 297 -27.56 -11.07 -13.32
C ARG A 297 -28.41 -12.28 -13.74
N ILE A 298 -28.59 -13.26 -12.86
CA ILE A 298 -29.32 -14.49 -13.16
C ILE A 298 -30.76 -14.50 -12.63
N ARG A 299 -31.12 -13.55 -11.77
CA ARG A 299 -32.42 -13.52 -11.08
C ARG A 299 -33.61 -13.65 -12.03
N TRP A 300 -33.58 -12.91 -13.15
CA TRP A 300 -34.66 -12.97 -14.13
C TRP A 300 -34.84 -14.34 -14.75
N CYS A 301 -33.77 -15.03 -15.15
CA CYS A 301 -33.93 -16.34 -15.78
C CYS A 301 -34.45 -17.39 -14.78
N ILE A 302 -34.07 -17.30 -13.51
CA ILE A 302 -34.62 -18.15 -12.45
C ILE A 302 -36.10 -17.80 -12.17
N TYR A 303 -36.44 -16.51 -12.13
CA TYR A 303 -37.82 -16.08 -11.91
C TYR A 303 -38.76 -16.52 -13.02
N SER A 304 -38.34 -16.37 -14.28
CA SER A 304 -39.14 -16.85 -15.43
C SER A 304 -39.36 -18.36 -15.38
N ALA A 305 -38.37 -19.13 -14.90
CA ALA A 305 -38.54 -20.57 -14.69
C ALA A 305 -39.61 -20.86 -13.62
N PHE A 306 -39.58 -20.14 -12.49
CA PHE A 306 -40.62 -20.28 -11.47
C PHE A 306 -42.01 -19.89 -11.96
N LEU A 307 -42.14 -18.83 -12.77
CA LEU A 307 -43.43 -18.47 -13.36
C LEU A 307 -43.98 -19.59 -14.24
N HIS A 308 -43.11 -20.29 -14.97
CA HIS A 308 -43.52 -21.42 -15.81
C HIS A 308 -43.97 -22.64 -14.97
N LEU A 309 -43.24 -22.93 -13.89
CA LEU A 309 -43.51 -24.09 -13.03
C LEU A 309 -44.71 -23.89 -12.09
N ARG A 310 -44.85 -22.68 -11.53
CA ARG A 310 -45.77 -22.40 -10.43
C ARG A 310 -46.89 -21.42 -10.75
N ASN A 311 -46.86 -20.76 -11.91
CA ASN A 311 -47.77 -19.67 -12.27
C ASN A 311 -47.89 -18.65 -11.11
N ASP A 312 -49.08 -18.47 -10.54
CA ASP A 312 -49.38 -17.52 -9.47
C ASP A 312 -48.71 -17.86 -8.12
N ASN A 313 -48.20 -19.08 -7.94
CA ASN A 313 -47.49 -19.53 -6.74
C ASN A 313 -45.97 -19.31 -6.80
N ALA A 314 -45.47 -18.58 -7.80
CA ALA A 314 -44.04 -18.26 -7.91
C ALA A 314 -43.56 -17.39 -6.73
N PRO A 315 -42.34 -17.61 -6.21
CA PRO A 315 -41.75 -16.71 -5.21
C PRO A 315 -41.62 -15.30 -5.78
N LYS A 316 -41.62 -14.29 -4.91
CA LYS A 316 -41.42 -12.91 -5.36
C LYS A 316 -40.05 -12.79 -6.01
N TYR A 317 -39.97 -11.96 -7.05
CA TYR A 317 -38.71 -11.68 -7.75
C TYR A 317 -37.57 -11.28 -6.80
N SER A 318 -37.88 -10.49 -5.76
CA SER A 318 -36.92 -10.04 -4.74
C SER A 318 -36.32 -11.18 -3.91
N ASP A 319 -37.05 -12.28 -3.77
CA ASP A 319 -36.74 -13.37 -2.83
C ASP A 319 -35.88 -14.45 -3.50
N ILE A 320 -35.70 -14.36 -4.83
CA ILE A 320 -34.86 -15.26 -5.60
C ILE A 320 -33.39 -14.96 -5.31
N HIS A 321 -32.76 -15.99 -4.76
CA HIS A 321 -31.35 -16.06 -4.45
C HIS A 321 -30.84 -17.45 -4.75
N VAL A 322 -29.67 -17.52 -5.36
CA VAL A 322 -28.93 -18.73 -5.70
C VAL A 322 -27.65 -18.74 -4.89
N ASN A 323 -27.52 -19.77 -4.05
CA ASN A 323 -26.30 -20.03 -3.30
C ASN A 323 -25.36 -20.89 -4.16
N ILE A 324 -24.07 -20.57 -4.11
CA ILE A 324 -23.01 -21.29 -4.81
C ILE A 324 -22.22 -22.08 -3.78
N ARG A 325 -22.14 -23.39 -3.94
CA ARG A 325 -21.33 -24.29 -3.13
C ARG A 325 -20.44 -25.15 -4.02
N TRP A 326 -19.23 -25.46 -3.56
CA TRP A 326 -18.40 -26.46 -4.21
C TRP A 326 -18.71 -27.85 -3.65
N ASP A 327 -18.95 -28.83 -4.53
CA ASP A 327 -19.06 -30.24 -4.15
C ASP A 327 -17.76 -30.98 -4.49
N ASP A 328 -16.99 -31.34 -3.46
CA ASP A 328 -15.74 -32.09 -3.61
C ASP A 328 -15.95 -33.50 -4.17
N LYS A 329 -17.12 -34.12 -3.96
CA LYS A 329 -17.39 -35.48 -4.46
C LYS A 329 -17.60 -35.47 -5.97
N LYS A 330 -18.33 -34.48 -6.48
CA LYS A 330 -18.61 -34.33 -7.91
C LYS A 330 -17.56 -33.49 -8.65
N GLY A 331 -16.74 -32.75 -7.93
CA GLY A 331 -15.74 -31.85 -8.53
C GLY A 331 -16.39 -30.72 -9.33
N SER A 332 -17.57 -30.26 -8.91
CA SER A 332 -18.40 -29.30 -9.63
C SER A 332 -19.10 -28.33 -8.66
N ILE A 333 -19.71 -27.28 -9.19
CA ILE A 333 -20.52 -26.37 -8.39
C ILE A 333 -21.92 -26.95 -8.20
N ALA A 334 -22.37 -26.94 -6.95
CA ALA A 334 -23.74 -27.17 -6.54
C ALA A 334 -24.45 -25.83 -6.35
N LEU A 335 -25.64 -25.71 -6.90
CA LEU A 335 -26.48 -24.52 -6.83
C LEU A 335 -27.75 -24.84 -6.05
N SER A 336 -28.05 -24.05 -5.01
CA SER A 336 -29.35 -24.13 -4.33
C SER A 336 -30.09 -22.81 -4.51
N ILE A 337 -31.37 -22.90 -4.88
CA ILE A 337 -32.23 -21.75 -5.12
C ILE A 337 -33.21 -21.63 -3.97
N ASN A 338 -33.30 -20.45 -3.35
CA ASN A 338 -34.33 -20.17 -2.37
C ASN A 338 -35.72 -20.41 -2.99
N GLY A 339 -36.52 -21.24 -2.35
CA GLY A 339 -37.87 -21.54 -2.82
C GLY A 339 -38.00 -22.83 -3.63
N VAL A 340 -36.91 -23.51 -4.02
CA VAL A 340 -36.96 -24.85 -4.66
C VAL A 340 -36.95 -25.93 -3.58
N TYR A 341 -37.99 -26.77 -3.56
CA TYR A 341 -38.22 -27.71 -2.44
C TYR A 341 -38.53 -29.15 -2.86
N ASP A 342 -38.89 -29.40 -4.12
CA ASP A 342 -39.25 -30.73 -4.61
C ASP A 342 -38.35 -31.22 -5.75
N ASP A 343 -38.41 -32.54 -6.00
CA ASP A 343 -37.55 -33.24 -6.96
C ASP A 343 -37.91 -32.88 -8.41
N GLU A 344 -39.18 -32.57 -8.71
CA GLU A 344 -39.63 -32.21 -10.07
C GLU A 344 -39.02 -30.88 -10.52
N GLU A 345 -38.98 -29.89 -9.62
CA GLU A 345 -38.33 -28.61 -9.89
C GLU A 345 -36.82 -28.74 -10.04
N LEU A 346 -36.19 -29.54 -9.17
CA LEU A 346 -34.77 -29.82 -9.28
C LEU A 346 -34.44 -30.51 -10.61
N GLU A 347 -35.26 -31.46 -11.04
CA GLU A 347 -35.12 -32.12 -12.34
C GLU A 347 -35.31 -31.11 -13.49
N PHE A 348 -36.30 -30.22 -13.42
CA PHE A 348 -36.50 -29.16 -14.40
C PHE A 348 -35.25 -28.28 -14.53
N PHE A 349 -34.72 -27.75 -13.42
CA PHE A 349 -33.53 -26.89 -13.45
C PHE A 349 -32.28 -27.65 -13.92
N ASN A 350 -32.13 -28.92 -13.51
CA ASN A 350 -31.02 -29.76 -13.97
C ASN A 350 -31.13 -30.19 -15.44
N ASN A 351 -32.31 -30.13 -16.07
CA ASN A 351 -32.48 -30.44 -17.49
C ASN A 351 -32.60 -29.19 -18.37
N ASN A 352 -32.68 -28.00 -17.79
CA ASN A 352 -32.82 -26.74 -18.53
C ASN A 352 -31.45 -26.16 -18.94
N GLU A 353 -31.01 -26.52 -20.15
CA GLU A 353 -29.73 -26.07 -20.71
C GLU A 353 -29.64 -24.55 -20.91
N GLU A 354 -30.75 -23.87 -21.22
CA GLU A 354 -30.75 -22.42 -21.40
C GLU A 354 -30.41 -21.68 -20.09
N ILE A 355 -30.99 -22.12 -18.97
CA ILE A 355 -30.71 -21.59 -17.64
C ILE A 355 -29.25 -21.89 -17.26
N LYS A 356 -28.79 -23.12 -17.46
CA LYS A 356 -27.40 -23.48 -17.17
C LYS A 356 -26.40 -22.63 -17.94
N ILE A 357 -26.62 -22.40 -19.24
CA ILE A 357 -25.74 -21.56 -20.08
C ILE A 357 -25.69 -20.13 -19.52
N LYS A 358 -26.83 -19.54 -19.12
CA LYS A 358 -26.88 -18.19 -18.53
C LYS A 358 -26.14 -18.12 -17.19
N ILE A 359 -26.25 -19.16 -16.37
CA ILE A 359 -25.53 -19.25 -15.09
C ILE A 359 -24.04 -19.44 -15.32
N LEU A 360 -23.62 -20.37 -16.18
CA LEU A 360 -22.21 -20.59 -16.53
C LEU A 360 -21.56 -19.34 -17.10
N PHE A 361 -22.27 -18.58 -17.93
CA PHE A 361 -21.78 -17.29 -18.42
C PHE A 361 -21.55 -16.29 -17.29
N SER A 362 -22.44 -16.25 -16.30
CA SER A 362 -22.32 -15.40 -15.11
C SER A 362 -21.20 -15.85 -14.18
N LEU A 363 -21.05 -17.17 -13.96
CA LEU A 363 -19.98 -17.78 -13.18
C LEU A 363 -18.61 -17.53 -13.81
N LYS A 364 -18.50 -17.66 -15.14
CA LYS A 364 -17.28 -17.33 -15.88
C LYS A 364 -16.91 -15.86 -15.73
N HIS A 365 -17.89 -14.97 -15.74
CA HIS A 365 -17.65 -13.53 -15.62
C HIS A 365 -17.13 -13.12 -14.23
N TYR A 366 -17.77 -13.58 -13.14
CA TYR A 366 -17.41 -13.14 -11.79
C TYR A 366 -16.33 -14.01 -11.12
N TYR A 367 -16.27 -15.30 -11.45
CA TYR A 367 -15.42 -16.28 -10.77
C TYR A 367 -14.45 -17.01 -11.70
N GLN A 368 -14.44 -16.71 -13.00
CA GLN A 368 -13.66 -17.41 -14.03
C GLN A 368 -13.88 -18.94 -14.07
N TYR A 369 -15.01 -19.39 -13.54
CA TYR A 369 -15.36 -20.80 -13.52
C TYR A 369 -15.87 -21.27 -14.89
N THR A 370 -15.42 -22.44 -15.33
CA THR A 370 -15.77 -23.04 -16.63
C THR A 370 -16.09 -24.53 -16.54
N GLY A 371 -16.18 -25.09 -15.33
CA GLY A 371 -16.56 -26.48 -15.12
C GLY A 371 -18.08 -26.67 -15.07
N ASP A 372 -18.49 -27.87 -14.67
CA ASP A 372 -19.91 -28.25 -14.62
C ASP A 372 -20.66 -27.66 -13.43
N ILE A 373 -21.99 -27.60 -13.55
CA ILE A 373 -22.90 -27.18 -12.50
C ILE A 373 -24.05 -28.17 -12.37
N TYR A 374 -24.61 -28.26 -11.18
CA TYR A 374 -25.88 -28.96 -10.95
C TYR A 374 -26.69 -28.23 -9.86
N PHE A 375 -28.00 -28.39 -9.90
CA PHE A 375 -28.89 -27.89 -8.86
C PHE A 375 -29.13 -28.97 -7.81
N GLU A 376 -29.16 -28.56 -6.54
CA GLU A 376 -29.46 -29.42 -5.40
C GLU A 376 -30.50 -28.79 -4.49
N SER A 377 -31.18 -29.64 -3.72
CA SER A 377 -32.08 -29.18 -2.67
C SER A 377 -31.33 -28.32 -1.68
N TYR A 378 -31.99 -27.26 -1.22
CA TYR A 378 -31.45 -26.42 -0.16
C TYR A 378 -31.35 -27.25 1.13
N VAL A 379 -30.13 -27.54 1.57
CA VAL A 379 -29.88 -28.10 2.91
C VAL A 379 -29.52 -26.92 3.82
N PRO A 380 -30.40 -26.48 4.74
CA PRO A 380 -30.03 -25.51 5.74
C PRO A 380 -28.94 -26.11 6.62
N PHE A 381 -27.81 -25.41 6.78
CA PHE A 381 -26.84 -25.70 7.83
C PHE A 381 -27.20 -24.90 9.09
#